data_AF-A0A9E4IWL5-F1
#
_entry.id   AF-A0A9E4IWL5-F1
#
_cell.length_a   1.000
_cell.length_b   1.000
_cell.length_c   1.000
_cell.angle_alpha   90.00
_cell.angle_beta   90.00
_cell.angle_gamma   90.00
#
_symmetry.space_group_name_H-M   'P 1'
#
loop_
_entity.id
_entity.type
_entity.pdbx_description
1 polymer ?
#
loop_
_entity_poly.entity_id
_entity_poly.type
_entity_poly.pdbx_seq_one_letter_code
_entity_poly.pdbx_strand_id
1 'polypeptide(L)'
;EVFDERGGGLFAPHRIANRLHVRTRDHIIRRELLFETGDPLDRELIDQTERNLRGLWFLRDARVETAEVDEDLDGRPERVDVLVTTWDRWSLAPRLDFSQVQNRTIWEIGASEKNF
;
A
#
# COMPACT_ATOMS: atom_id res chain seq x y z
N GLU A 1 -29.79 -14.15 -20.61
CA GLU A 1 -28.65 -15.05 -20.89
C GLU A 1 -27.40 -14.21 -20.67
N VAL A 2 -26.79 -14.26 -19.48
CA VAL A 2 -25.80 -15.26 -19.02
C VAL A 2 -24.64 -15.35 -20.00
N PHE A 3 -23.67 -14.44 -19.85
CA PHE A 3 -22.34 -14.60 -20.41
C PHE A 3 -21.56 -15.54 -19.49
N ASP A 4 -21.49 -16.81 -19.89
CA ASP A 4 -20.57 -17.81 -19.33
C ASP A 4 -19.70 -18.29 -20.49
N GLU A 5 -18.48 -17.78 -20.60
CA GLU A 5 -17.43 -18.35 -21.45
C GLU A 5 -16.28 -18.77 -20.55
N ARG A 6 -16.28 -20.06 -20.21
CA ARG A 6 -15.20 -20.71 -19.48
C ARG A 6 -13.99 -20.92 -20.39
N GLY A 7 -13.00 -20.04 -20.25
CA GLY A 7 -11.59 -20.34 -20.52
C GLY A 7 -10.83 -20.44 -19.18
N GLY A 8 -10.26 -21.60 -18.89
CA GLY A 8 -9.65 -21.91 -17.59
C GLY A 8 -8.35 -21.17 -17.29
N GLY A 9 -8.21 -20.70 -16.04
CA GLY A 9 -6.93 -20.69 -15.32
C GLY A 9 -6.23 -19.34 -15.05
N LEU A 10 -6.41 -18.85 -13.81
CA LEU A 10 -5.34 -18.39 -12.89
C LEU A 10 -4.99 -16.90 -12.70
N PHE A 11 -5.50 -15.91 -13.42
CA PHE A 11 -5.08 -14.51 -13.14
C PHE A 11 -6.24 -13.52 -13.21
N ALA A 12 -6.74 -13.11 -12.04
CA ALA A 12 -7.57 -11.92 -11.91
C ALA A 12 -6.62 -10.70 -11.80
N PRO A 13 -6.35 -9.95 -12.89
CA PRO A 13 -5.30 -8.93 -12.91
C PRO A 13 -5.53 -7.85 -11.85
N HIS A 14 -6.79 -7.50 -11.57
CA HIS A 14 -7.15 -6.57 -10.50
C HIS A 14 -6.79 -7.07 -9.10
N ARG A 15 -6.96 -8.37 -8.81
CA ARG A 15 -6.64 -8.93 -7.49
C ARG A 15 -5.13 -9.01 -7.27
N ILE A 16 -4.38 -9.29 -8.32
CA ILE A 16 -2.91 -9.36 -8.27
C ILE A 16 -2.32 -7.97 -8.22
N ALA A 17 -2.80 -7.05 -9.06
CA ALA A 17 -2.42 -5.64 -9.02
C ALA A 17 -2.67 -5.06 -7.64
N ASN A 18 -3.88 -5.21 -7.08
CA ASN A 18 -4.20 -4.73 -5.74
C ASN A 18 -3.32 -5.37 -4.66
N ARG A 19 -3.09 -6.68 -4.71
CA ARG A 19 -2.26 -7.38 -3.71
C ARG A 19 -0.78 -6.98 -3.78
N LEU A 20 -0.24 -6.87 -4.99
CA LEU A 20 1.14 -6.43 -5.21
C LEU A 20 1.29 -4.97 -4.73
N HIS A 21 0.37 -4.12 -5.15
CA HIS A 21 0.31 -2.72 -4.79
C HIS A 21 0.23 -2.52 -3.27
N VAL A 22 -0.70 -3.19 -2.58
CA VAL A 22 -0.82 -3.12 -1.11
C VAL A 22 0.46 -3.58 -0.42
N ARG A 23 1.06 -4.72 -0.84
CA ARG A 23 2.28 -5.25 -0.22
C ARG A 23 3.50 -4.36 -0.41
N THR A 24 3.71 -3.82 -1.61
CA THR A 24 4.86 -2.96 -1.89
C THR A 24 4.77 -1.66 -1.10
N ARG A 25 3.57 -1.09 -0.92
CA ARG A 25 3.40 0.12 -0.11
C ARG A 25 3.57 -0.13 1.37
N ASP A 26 2.98 -1.17 1.93
CA ASP A 26 3.07 -1.45 3.37
C ASP A 26 4.53 -1.60 3.84
N HIS A 27 5.40 -2.16 2.99
CA HIS A 27 6.85 -2.17 3.25
C HIS A 27 7.48 -0.78 3.16
N ILE A 28 7.14 0.02 2.14
CA ILE A 28 7.66 1.38 2.00
C ILE A 28 7.22 2.25 3.18
N ILE A 29 5.93 2.27 3.51
CA ILE A 29 5.39 3.05 4.64
C ILE A 29 6.13 2.71 5.93
N ARG A 30 6.32 1.41 6.24
CA ARG A 30 7.08 1.00 7.43
C ARG A 30 8.52 1.49 7.45
N ARG A 31 9.19 1.55 6.29
CA ARG A 31 10.57 2.04 6.19
C ARG A 31 10.69 3.55 6.42
N GLU A 32 9.63 4.30 6.17
CA GLU A 32 9.60 5.75 6.38
C GLU A 32 9.15 6.14 7.80
N LEU A 33 8.75 5.18 8.65
CA LEU A 33 8.51 5.41 10.07
C LEU A 33 9.84 5.65 10.80
N LEU A 34 9.90 6.68 11.63
CA LEU A 34 11.11 7.04 12.38
C LEU A 34 11.18 6.39 13.77
N PHE A 35 10.32 5.42 14.03
CA PHE A 35 10.19 4.70 15.29
C PHE A 35 9.82 3.24 14.99
N GLU A 36 10.11 2.36 15.94
CA GLU A 36 9.75 0.95 15.89
C GLU A 36 8.81 0.58 17.04
N THR A 37 8.14 -0.57 16.92
CA THR A 37 7.32 -1.09 18.01
C THR A 37 8.21 -1.41 19.22
N GLY A 38 7.88 -0.83 20.36
CA GLY A 38 8.64 -0.99 21.62
C GLY A 38 9.47 0.23 22.00
N ASP A 39 9.62 1.21 21.10
CA ASP A 39 10.28 2.47 21.42
C ASP A 39 9.42 3.33 22.37
N PRO A 40 10.04 4.18 23.21
CA PRO A 40 9.33 5.21 23.95
C PRO A 40 8.61 6.16 22.99
N LEU A 41 7.40 6.59 23.36
CA LEU A 41 6.66 7.55 22.54
C LEU A 41 7.39 8.90 22.47
N ASP A 42 7.76 9.29 21.26
CA ASP A 42 8.30 10.62 20.96
C ASP A 42 7.38 11.35 19.96
N ARG A 43 6.73 12.42 20.44
CA ARG A 43 5.81 13.22 19.62
C ARG A 43 6.50 13.90 18.43
N GLU A 44 7.76 14.28 18.57
CA GLU A 44 8.50 14.88 17.46
C GLU A 44 8.73 13.86 16.33
N LEU A 45 9.04 12.61 16.68
CA LEU A 45 9.17 11.52 15.71
C LEU A 45 7.84 11.17 15.05
N ILE A 46 6.72 11.21 15.79
CA ILE A 46 5.38 11.03 15.21
C ILE A 46 5.08 12.11 14.17
N ASP A 47 5.24 13.38 14.55
CA ASP A 47 4.98 14.52 13.67
C ASP A 47 5.91 14.52 12.45
N GLN A 48 7.18 14.16 12.64
CA GLN A 48 8.14 14.06 11.55
C GLN A 48 7.83 12.88 10.63
N THR A 49 7.37 11.76 11.16
CA THR A 49 6.90 10.61 10.36
C THR A 49 5.70 11.01 9.51
N GLU A 50 4.70 11.71 10.06
CA GLU A 50 3.56 12.21 9.26
C GLU A 50 4.01 13.13 8.12
N ARG A 51 4.94 14.05 8.40
CA ARG A 51 5.53 14.93 7.38
C ARG A 51 6.28 14.15 6.29
N ASN A 52 7.08 13.15 6.67
CA ASN A 52 7.80 12.29 5.73
C ASN A 52 6.82 11.54 4.82
N LEU A 53 5.78 10.93 5.39
CA LEU A 53 4.76 10.21 4.63
C LEU A 53 4.01 11.14 3.66
N ARG A 54 3.62 12.35 4.08
CA ARG A 54 3.00 13.35 3.18
C ARG A 54 3.90 13.79 2.03
N GLY A 55 5.22 13.65 2.18
CA GLY A 55 6.20 13.91 1.12
C GLY A 55 6.29 12.82 0.04
N LEU A 56 5.68 11.65 0.26
CA LEU A 56 5.73 10.55 -0.69
C LEU A 56 4.83 10.83 -1.90
N TRP A 57 5.45 10.87 -3.08
CA TRP A 57 4.78 11.26 -4.33
C TRP A 57 3.58 10.38 -4.71
N PHE A 58 3.50 9.14 -4.25
CA PHE A 58 2.38 8.25 -4.57
C PHE A 58 1.21 8.34 -3.59
N LEU A 59 1.40 9.01 -2.44
CA LEU A 59 0.34 9.32 -1.50
C LEU A 59 -0.37 10.61 -1.92
N ARG A 60 -1.67 10.64 -1.67
CA ARG A 60 -2.51 11.85 -1.71
C ARG A 60 -2.39 12.58 -0.37
N ASP A 61 -2.43 11.82 0.72
CA ASP A 61 -2.33 12.32 2.08
C ASP A 61 -1.94 11.19 3.04
N ALA A 62 -1.45 11.55 4.22
CA ALA A 62 -1.15 10.65 5.32
C ALA A 62 -1.48 11.31 6.67
N ARG A 63 -1.83 10.48 7.65
CA ARG A 63 -2.09 10.90 9.03
C ARG A 63 -1.52 9.87 10.00
N VAL A 64 -0.90 10.34 11.07
CA VAL A 64 -0.38 9.50 12.14
C VAL A 64 -1.04 9.93 13.44
N GLU A 65 -1.73 9.01 14.10
CA GLU A 65 -2.48 9.28 15.33
C GLU A 65 -2.01 8.35 16.44
N THR A 66 -1.98 8.84 17.67
CA THR A 66 -1.63 8.05 18.86
C THR A 66 -2.89 7.76 19.66
N ALA A 67 -3.08 6.51 20.06
CA ALA A 67 -4.16 6.07 20.94
C ALA A 67 -3.57 5.47 22.21
N GLU A 68 -3.91 6.05 23.36
CA GLU A 68 -3.54 5.46 24.65
C GLU A 68 -4.33 4.17 24.87
N VAL A 69 -3.63 3.13 25.33
CA VAL A 69 -4.20 1.81 25.59
C VAL A 69 -4.10 1.54 27.09
N ASP A 70 -5.26 1.55 27.73
CA ASP A 70 -5.47 1.21 29.13
C ASP A 70 -6.24 -0.13 29.17
N GLU A 71 -5.49 -1.24 29.26
CA GLU A 71 -6.06 -2.59 29.19
C GLU A 71 -6.78 -3.00 30.48
N ASP A 72 -6.37 -2.47 31.63
CA ASP A 72 -6.91 -2.83 32.95
C ASP A 72 -7.93 -1.82 33.50
N LEU A 73 -8.15 -0.72 32.78
CA LEU A 73 -9.10 0.36 33.09
C LEU A 73 -8.79 1.07 34.42
N ASP A 74 -7.52 1.11 34.81
CA ASP A 74 -7.08 1.76 36.05
C ASP A 74 -6.85 3.28 35.90
N GLY A 75 -6.97 3.80 34.67
CA GLY A 75 -6.76 5.19 34.32
C GLY A 75 -5.30 5.55 34.07
N ARG A 76 -4.40 4.57 33.95
CA ARG A 76 -2.95 4.74 33.74
C ARG A 76 -2.53 3.93 32.51
N PRO A 77 -2.65 4.50 31.30
CA PRO A 77 -2.26 3.79 30.08
C PRO A 77 -0.77 3.44 30.12
N GLU A 78 -0.47 2.15 30.04
CA GLU A 78 0.90 1.62 30.00
C GLU A 78 1.46 1.55 28.58
N ARG A 79 0.58 1.64 27.58
CA ARG A 79 0.91 1.50 26.16
C ARG A 79 0.25 2.58 25.32
N VAL A 80 0.86 2.85 24.18
CA VAL A 80 0.33 3.75 23.16
C VAL A 80 0.42 3.04 21.81
N ASP A 81 -0.71 2.89 21.16
CA ASP A 81 -0.79 2.43 19.79
C ASP A 81 -0.63 3.62 18.83
N VAL A 82 0.08 3.40 17.73
CA VAL A 82 0.23 4.39 16.66
C VAL A 82 -0.51 3.91 15.43
N LEU A 83 -1.54 4.66 15.03
CA LEU A 83 -2.34 4.40 13.85
C LEU A 83 -1.85 5.26 12.68
N VAL A 84 -1.31 4.61 11.65
CA VAL A 84 -0.90 5.26 10.41
C VAL A 84 -1.98 5.05 9.34
N THR A 85 -2.60 6.14 8.90
CA THR A 85 -3.61 6.12 7.83
C THR A 85 -3.07 6.84 6.59
N THR A 86 -3.12 6.17 5.43
CA THR A 86 -2.65 6.74 4.16
C THR A 86 -3.75 6.72 3.11
N TRP A 87 -3.88 7.80 2.35
CA TRP A 87 -4.75 7.88 1.18
C TRP A 87 -3.90 7.91 -0.07
N ASP A 88 -4.14 6.99 -0.99
CA ASP A 88 -3.34 6.83 -2.20
C ASP A 88 -3.89 7.58 -3.42
N ARG A 89 -3.00 7.96 -4.34
CA ARG A 89 -3.37 8.51 -5.67
C ARG A 89 -3.45 7.46 -6.77
N TRP A 90 -2.92 6.26 -6.54
CA TRP A 90 -2.57 5.36 -7.64
C TRP A 90 -3.59 4.24 -7.86
N SER A 91 -3.89 3.98 -9.13
CA SER A 91 -4.48 2.75 -9.63
C SER A 91 -3.50 2.09 -10.62
N LEU A 92 -2.70 1.12 -10.14
CA LEU A 92 -1.82 0.35 -11.02
C LEU A 92 -2.66 -0.45 -12.03
N ALA A 93 -2.48 -0.18 -13.33
CA ALA A 93 -3.05 -0.98 -14.42
C ALA A 93 -1.93 -1.79 -15.10
N PRO A 94 -1.73 -3.08 -14.73
CA PRO A 94 -0.77 -3.92 -15.45
C PRO A 94 -1.25 -4.14 -16.89
N ARG A 95 -0.39 -3.89 -17.89
CA ARG A 95 -0.64 -4.24 -19.29
C ARG A 95 0.13 -5.52 -19.63
N LEU A 96 -0.57 -6.51 -20.16
CA LEU A 96 0.01 -7.72 -20.74
C LEU A 96 -0.47 -7.78 -22.20
N ASP A 97 0.39 -7.40 -23.14
CA ASP A 97 0.09 -7.45 -24.57
C ASP A 97 0.59 -8.79 -25.16
N PHE A 98 -0.32 -9.62 -25.67
CA PHE A 98 0.00 -10.89 -26.33
C PHE A 98 -0.31 -10.78 -27.82
N SER A 99 0.73 -10.83 -28.67
CA SER A 99 0.59 -10.82 -30.13
C SER A 99 1.42 -11.94 -30.74
N GLN A 100 0.78 -12.82 -31.50
CA GLN A 100 1.42 -13.91 -32.24
C GLN A 100 1.46 -13.55 -33.73
N VAL A 101 2.62 -13.13 -34.24
CA VAL A 101 2.85 -12.94 -35.67
C VAL A 101 3.74 -14.07 -36.19
N GLN A 102 3.12 -14.94 -36.99
CA GLN A 102 3.72 -15.92 -37.93
C GLN A 102 5.11 -16.48 -37.59
N ASN A 103 5.27 -17.10 -36.41
CA ASN A 103 6.46 -17.84 -35.95
C ASN A 103 7.55 -17.04 -35.18
N ARG A 104 7.20 -15.88 -34.59
CA ARG A 104 8.00 -15.26 -33.51
C ARG A 104 7.10 -14.90 -32.33
N THR A 105 7.43 -15.42 -31.15
CA THR A 105 6.80 -14.99 -29.89
C THR A 105 7.60 -13.83 -29.34
N ILE A 106 7.02 -12.64 -29.37
CA ILE A 106 7.58 -11.45 -28.72
C ILE A 106 6.78 -11.24 -27.43
N TRP A 107 7.46 -11.33 -26.29
CA TRP A 107 6.88 -11.01 -24.98
C TRP A 107 7.39 -9.64 -24.56
N GLU A 108 6.48 -8.68 -24.40
CA GLU A 108 6.78 -7.37 -23.82
C GLU A 108 6.02 -7.24 -22.49
N ILE A 109 6.77 -7.12 -21.39
CA ILE A 109 6.20 -6.86 -20.06
C ILE A 109 6.30 -5.35 -19.82
N GLY A 110 5.16 -4.67 -19.76
CA GLY A 110 5.10 -3.22 -19.55
C GLY A 110 4.20 -2.82 -18.38
N ALA A 111 4.69 -1.94 -17.51
CA ALA A 111 3.87 -1.25 -16.52
C ALA A 111 3.49 0.13 -17.06
N SER A 112 2.22 0.52 -16.98
CA SER A 112 1.77 1.88 -17.32
C SER A 112 1.23 2.56 -16.07
N GLU A 113 1.79 3.72 -15.75
CA GLU A 113 1.31 4.56 -14.67
C GLU A 113 0.45 5.68 -15.27
N LYS A 114 -0.85 5.66 -14.97
CA LYS A 114 -1.72 6.81 -15.22
C LYS A 114 -1.81 7.59 -13.92
N ASN A 115 -1.23 8.79 -13.89
CA ASN A 115 -1.67 10.01 -13.18
C ASN A 115 -0.48 10.98 -13.18
N PHE A 116 -0.57 12.05 -13.99
CA PHE A 116 0.30 13.23 -13.92
C PHE A 116 -0.50 14.35 -13.25
#